data_AF-H1PJL4-F1
#
_entry.id   AF-H1PJL4-F1
#
_cell.length_a   1.000
_cell.length_b   1.000
_cell.length_c   1.000
_cell.angle_alpha   90.00
_cell.angle_beta   90.00
_cell.angle_gamma   90.00
#
_symmetry.space_group_name_H-M   'P 1'
#
loop_
_entity.id
_entity.type
_entity.pdbx_description
1 polymer ?
#
loop_
_entity_poly.entity_id
_entity_poly.type
_entity_poly.pdbx_seq_one_letter_code
_entity_poly.pdbx_strand_id
1 'polypeptide(L)'
;MNKLDKKTKISILCISIVVTGICLITLFLNHNDNKFSYVQVDSKDMITSYETSYHHIDVYKQKDKIIINAYSESKFDEPNQLIIPFEGEITKDDVIVKWKTLGDKVVEQDSDSIIVANVIIKKNGKTICNENINLLEKGWEILNDILGK
;
A
#
# COMPACT_ATOMS: atom_id res chain seq x y z
N MET A 1 -4.73 -49.21 33.64
CA MET A 1 -5.29 -48.06 32.89
C MET A 1 -6.09 -47.22 33.89
N ASN A 2 -5.53 -46.11 34.38
CA ASN A 2 -6.15 -45.35 35.46
C ASN A 2 -7.37 -44.56 34.93
N LYS A 3 -8.56 -44.91 35.43
CA LYS A 3 -9.81 -44.27 35.02
C LYS A 3 -9.90 -42.91 35.74
N LEU A 4 -9.74 -41.83 34.97
CA LEU A 4 -9.90 -40.46 35.47
C LEU A 4 -11.29 -40.28 36.09
N ASP A 5 -11.32 -39.73 37.31
CA ASP A 5 -12.56 -39.44 38.00
C ASP A 5 -13.30 -38.24 37.37
N LYS A 6 -14.59 -38.12 37.66
CA LYS A 6 -15.48 -37.13 37.04
C LYS A 6 -15.04 -35.68 37.30
N LYS A 7 -14.47 -35.39 38.48
CA LYS A 7 -14.02 -34.05 38.86
C LYS A 7 -12.79 -33.67 38.04
N THR A 8 -11.86 -34.61 37.84
CA THR A 8 -10.67 -34.37 37.02
C THR A 8 -11.04 -34.16 35.54
N LYS A 9 -12.02 -34.90 35.01
CA LYS A 9 -12.53 -34.68 33.63
C LYS A 9 -13.18 -33.30 33.44
N ILE A 10 -13.98 -32.86 34.41
CA ILE A 10 -14.60 -31.52 34.38
C ILE A 10 -13.52 -30.43 34.45
N SER A 11 -12.51 -30.60 35.30
CA SER A 11 -11.38 -29.68 35.40
C SER A 11 -10.60 -29.55 34.07
N ILE A 12 -10.30 -30.68 33.42
CA ILE A 12 -9.62 -30.69 32.10
C ILE A 12 -10.47 -29.99 31.04
N LEU A 13 -11.79 -30.21 31.03
CA LEU A 13 -12.70 -29.55 30.10
C LEU A 13 -12.71 -28.03 30.31
N CYS A 14 -12.76 -27.56 31.56
CA CYS A 14 -12.71 -26.12 31.87
C CYS A 14 -11.39 -25.49 31.42
N ILE A 15 -10.26 -26.15 31.68
CA ILE A 15 -8.94 -25.66 31.26
C ILE A 15 -8.85 -25.57 29.73
N SER A 16 -9.36 -26.59 29.01
CA SER A 16 -9.37 -26.61 27.54
C SER A 16 -10.18 -25.45 26.95
N ILE A 17 -11.33 -25.11 27.53
CA ILE A 17 -12.16 -23.98 27.09
C ILE A 17 -11.41 -22.66 27.29
N VAL A 18 -10.76 -22.47 28.44
CA VAL A 18 -10.00 -21.25 28.74
C VAL A 18 -8.83 -21.08 27.78
N VAL A 19 -8.06 -22.14 27.52
CA VAL A 19 -6.93 -22.11 26.57
C VAL A 19 -7.41 -21.77 25.16
N THR A 20 -8.52 -22.37 24.72
CA THR A 20 -9.09 -22.08 23.39
C THR A 20 -9.59 -20.64 23.30
N GLY A 21 -10.26 -20.14 24.35
CA GLY A 21 -10.71 -18.75 24.41
C GLY A 21 -9.55 -17.76 24.35
N ILE A 22 -8.48 -18.00 25.12
CA ILE A 22 -7.27 -17.18 25.07
C ILE A 22 -6.66 -17.21 23.66
N CYS A 23 -6.54 -18.39 23.05
CA CYS A 23 -5.97 -18.55 21.71
C CYS A 23 -6.77 -17.81 20.63
N LEU A 24 -8.10 -17.85 20.70
CA LEU A 24 -8.97 -17.09 19.82
C LEU A 24 -8.83 -15.57 20.05
N ILE A 25 -8.75 -15.13 21.30
CA ILE A 25 -8.53 -13.71 21.63
C ILE A 25 -7.19 -13.22 21.09
N THR A 26 -6.10 -13.98 21.23
CA THR A 26 -4.81 -13.59 20.64
C THR A 26 -4.86 -13.55 19.11
N LEU A 27 -5.53 -14.50 18.45
CA LEU A 27 -5.72 -14.44 17.00
C LEU A 27 -6.53 -13.22 16.56
N PHE A 28 -7.61 -12.88 17.28
CA PHE A 28 -8.42 -11.69 16.99
C PHE A 28 -7.66 -10.38 17.23
N LEU A 29 -6.88 -10.29 18.31
CA LEU A 29 -6.05 -9.12 18.58
C LEU A 29 -4.93 -8.97 17.54
N ASN A 30 -4.27 -10.07 17.17
CA ASN A 30 -3.20 -10.07 16.17
C ASN A 30 -3.71 -9.85 14.74
N HIS A 31 -5.00 -10.07 14.46
CA HIS A 31 -5.63 -9.71 13.19
C HIS A 31 -5.93 -8.20 13.08
N ASN A 32 -6.18 -7.54 14.22
CA ASN A 32 -6.49 -6.12 14.27
C ASN A 32 -5.26 -5.21 14.27
N ASP A 33 -4.05 -5.79 14.31
CA ASP A 33 -2.80 -5.05 14.13
C ASP A 33 -2.51 -4.70 12.66
N ASN A 34 -3.53 -4.75 11.78
CA ASN A 34 -3.52 -4.12 10.45
C ASN A 34 -3.51 -2.59 10.59
N LYS A 35 -2.45 -2.06 11.19
CA LYS A 35 -2.02 -0.69 10.99
C LYS A 35 -1.72 -0.59 9.51
N PHE A 36 -2.58 0.12 8.77
CA PHE A 36 -2.34 0.41 7.36
C PHE A 36 -0.87 0.82 7.20
N SER A 37 -0.11 0.07 6.40
CA SER A 37 1.32 0.35 6.17
C SER A 37 1.54 1.65 5.37
N TYR A 38 0.45 2.23 4.86
CA TYR A 38 0.43 3.43 4.05
C TYR A 38 -0.30 4.59 4.73
N VAL A 39 0.06 5.82 4.37
CA VAL A 39 -0.61 7.05 4.82
C VAL A 39 -1.99 7.14 4.17
N GLN A 40 -3.02 7.35 5.00
CA GLN A 40 -4.37 7.61 4.51
C GLN A 40 -4.46 8.97 3.82
N VAL A 41 -5.19 8.99 2.70
CA VAL A 41 -5.40 10.16 1.85
C VAL A 41 -6.87 10.60 1.88
N ASP A 42 -7.13 11.88 1.69
CA ASP A 42 -8.47 12.44 1.57
C ASP A 42 -8.72 12.82 0.10
N SER A 43 -9.89 12.43 -0.43
CA SER A 43 -10.32 12.76 -1.79
C SER A 43 -10.22 14.24 -2.15
N LYS A 44 -10.37 15.16 -1.18
CA LYS A 44 -10.25 16.61 -1.41
C LYS A 44 -8.83 17.05 -1.73
N ASP A 45 -7.84 16.25 -1.35
CA ASP A 45 -6.41 16.53 -1.56
C ASP A 45 -5.92 15.95 -2.90
N MET A 46 -6.80 15.31 -3.67
CA MET A 46 -6.47 14.72 -4.96
C MET A 46 -6.15 15.79 -6.00
N ILE A 47 -5.01 15.62 -6.66
CA ILE A 47 -4.55 16.47 -7.76
C ILE A 47 -5.06 15.91 -9.09
N THR A 48 -4.84 14.61 -9.30
CA THR A 48 -5.17 13.90 -10.54
C THR A 48 -5.16 12.40 -10.31
N SER A 49 -5.85 11.67 -11.19
CA SER A 49 -5.87 10.21 -11.24
C SER A 49 -5.64 9.75 -12.69
N TYR A 50 -5.01 8.59 -12.85
CA TYR A 50 -4.75 7.95 -14.12
C TYR A 50 -5.16 6.48 -14.03
N GLU A 51 -6.00 6.03 -14.96
CA GLU A 51 -6.58 4.68 -14.92
C GLU A 51 -6.29 3.94 -16.24
N THR A 52 -6.00 2.66 -16.12
CA THR A 52 -5.85 1.70 -17.22
C THR A 52 -6.87 0.58 -17.00
N SER A 53 -6.96 -0.38 -17.91
CA SER A 53 -7.79 -1.58 -17.73
C SER A 53 -7.55 -2.34 -16.41
N TYR A 54 -6.32 -2.31 -15.87
CA TYR A 54 -5.91 -3.16 -14.73
C TYR A 54 -5.18 -2.43 -13.60
N HIS A 55 -4.88 -1.15 -13.77
CA HIS A 55 -4.04 -0.39 -12.84
C HIS A 55 -4.52 1.04 -12.74
N HIS A 56 -4.30 1.67 -11.60
CA HIS A 56 -4.54 3.09 -11.45
C HIS A 56 -3.48 3.77 -10.57
N ILE A 57 -3.24 5.04 -10.87
CA ILE A 57 -2.31 5.93 -10.15
C ILE A 57 -3.10 7.13 -9.67
N ASP A 58 -3.11 7.37 -8.37
CA ASP A 58 -3.65 8.58 -7.78
C ASP A 58 -2.52 9.45 -7.22
N VAL A 59 -2.62 10.76 -7.43
CA VAL A 59 -1.65 11.73 -6.91
C VAL A 59 -2.37 12.75 -6.03
N TYR A 60 -1.88 12.91 -4.81
CA TYR A 60 -2.45 13.77 -3.77
C TYR A 60 -1.43 14.81 -3.30
N LYS A 61 -1.90 16.01 -2.95
CA LYS A 61 -1.12 17.02 -2.23
C LYS A 61 -1.65 17.21 -0.82
N GLN A 62 -0.89 16.77 0.18
CA GLN A 62 -1.24 16.95 1.59
C GLN A 62 -0.18 17.79 2.30
N LYS A 63 -0.54 18.98 2.77
CA LYS A 63 0.36 19.88 3.54
C LYS A 63 1.72 20.08 2.86
N ASP A 64 2.77 19.45 3.38
CA ASP A 64 4.19 19.52 3.03
C ASP A 64 4.68 18.26 2.28
N LYS A 65 3.76 17.45 1.74
CA LYS A 65 4.10 16.24 0.96
C LYS A 65 3.20 16.05 -0.25
N ILE A 66 3.71 15.28 -1.21
CA ILE A 66 2.97 14.66 -2.30
C ILE A 66 2.89 13.17 -1.98
N ILE A 67 1.72 12.57 -2.20
CA ILE A 67 1.50 11.15 -2.01
C ILE A 67 1.06 10.58 -3.36
N ILE A 68 1.75 9.55 -3.82
CA ILE A 68 1.42 8.82 -5.03
C ILE A 68 1.02 7.42 -4.61
N ASN A 69 -0.22 7.04 -4.89
CA ASN A 69 -0.70 5.70 -4.66
C ASN A 69 -0.80 4.98 -6.01
N ALA A 70 -0.11 3.86 -6.13
CA ALA A 70 -0.22 2.97 -7.28
C ALA A 70 -0.93 1.69 -6.87
N TYR A 71 -1.92 1.29 -7.64
CA TYR A 71 -2.77 0.17 -7.31
C TYR A 71 -2.80 -0.84 -8.46
N SER A 72 -2.85 -2.11 -8.07
CA SER A 72 -3.21 -3.23 -8.94
C SER A 72 -4.72 -3.23 -9.23
N GLU A 73 -5.21 -4.30 -9.88
CA GLU A 73 -6.57 -4.48 -10.44
C GLU A 73 -7.75 -3.93 -9.63
N SER A 74 -7.63 -3.79 -8.31
CA SER A 74 -8.68 -3.23 -7.44
C SER A 74 -8.26 -1.93 -6.76
N LYS A 75 -9.12 -0.91 -6.81
CA LYS A 75 -9.02 0.32 -5.98
C LYS A 75 -9.15 0.10 -4.47
N PHE A 76 -9.50 -1.11 -4.07
CA PHE A 76 -9.55 -1.53 -2.68
C PHE A 76 -8.29 -2.30 -2.26
N ASP A 77 -7.36 -2.54 -3.18
CA ASP A 77 -6.04 -3.05 -2.81
C ASP A 77 -5.26 -2.01 -1.99
N GLU A 78 -4.36 -2.51 -1.16
CA GLU A 78 -3.37 -1.65 -0.53
C GLU A 78 -2.47 -1.06 -1.61
N PRO A 79 -2.33 0.28 -1.68
CA PRO A 79 -1.49 0.91 -2.69
C PRO A 79 -0.01 0.64 -2.43
N ASN A 80 0.74 0.46 -3.50
CA ASN A 80 2.17 0.75 -3.50
C ASN A 80 2.34 2.28 -3.43
N GLN A 81 2.68 2.78 -2.23
CA GLN A 81 2.68 4.21 -1.94
C GLN A 81 4.09 4.81 -1.96
N LEU A 82 4.23 5.92 -2.69
CA LEU A 82 5.41 6.79 -2.67
C LEU A 82 5.06 8.13 -2.03
N ILE A 83 5.84 8.54 -1.02
CA ILE A 83 5.67 9.82 -0.33
C ILE A 83 6.87 10.71 -0.61
N ILE A 84 6.62 11.93 -1.05
CA ILE A 84 7.66 12.89 -1.43
C ILE A 84 7.47 14.15 -0.59
N PRO A 85 8.43 14.52 0.29
CA PRO A 85 8.44 15.81 0.95
C PRO A 85 8.48 16.94 -0.08
N PHE A 86 7.50 17.83 -0.06
CA PHE A 86 7.39 18.94 -0.98
C PHE A 86 6.49 20.06 -0.42
N GLU A 87 7.07 21.25 -0.29
CA GLU A 87 6.35 22.49 0.02
C GLU A 87 5.96 23.24 -1.25
N GLY A 88 4.74 23.75 -1.29
CA GLY A 88 4.19 24.50 -2.43
C GLY A 88 3.05 23.79 -3.14
N GLU A 89 2.57 24.39 -4.22
CA GLU A 89 1.41 23.91 -4.97
C GLU A 89 1.81 23.09 -6.20
N ILE A 90 1.10 21.98 -6.42
CA ILE A 90 1.20 21.12 -7.61
C ILE A 90 -0.18 21.05 -8.24
N THR A 91 -0.23 21.19 -9.57
CA THR A 91 -1.44 21.01 -10.35
C THR A 91 -1.34 19.73 -11.18
N LYS A 92 -2.45 19.30 -11.78
CA LYS A 92 -2.46 18.14 -12.67
C LYS A 92 -1.48 18.25 -13.84
N ASP A 93 -1.23 19.47 -14.33
CA ASP A 93 -0.37 19.71 -15.50
C ASP A 93 1.13 19.54 -15.16
N ASP A 94 1.47 19.57 -13.87
CA ASP A 94 2.82 19.31 -13.37
C ASP A 94 3.14 17.80 -13.32
N VAL A 95 2.14 16.93 -13.51
CA VAL A 95 2.23 15.47 -13.33
C VAL A 95 2.14 14.76 -14.68
N ILE A 96 3.05 13.83 -14.93
CA ILE A 96 3.06 12.97 -16.11
C ILE A 96 3.23 11.53 -15.66
N VAL A 97 2.39 10.62 -16.15
CA VAL A 97 2.54 9.18 -15.96
C VAL A 97 2.89 8.53 -17.29
N LYS A 98 3.94 7.72 -17.30
CA LYS A 98 4.32 6.87 -18.44
C LYS A 98 4.19 5.41 -18.05
N TRP A 99 3.44 4.67 -18.83
CA TRP A 99 3.25 3.23 -18.63
C TRP A 99 4.36 2.46 -19.31
N LYS A 100 4.93 1.47 -18.61
CA LYS A 100 6.09 0.73 -19.08
C LYS A 100 5.91 -0.78 -18.88
N THR A 101 6.54 -1.53 -19.76
CA THR A 101 6.75 -2.98 -19.62
C THR A 101 7.95 -3.29 -18.71
N LEU A 102 8.16 -4.56 -18.37
CA LEU A 102 9.33 -5.02 -17.62
C LEU A 102 10.68 -4.67 -18.29
N GLY A 103 10.70 -4.49 -19.62
CA GLY A 103 11.89 -4.08 -20.37
C GLY A 103 12.06 -2.56 -20.53
N ASP A 104 11.43 -1.75 -19.66
CA ASP A 104 11.43 -0.28 -19.67
C ASP A 104 10.87 0.40 -20.94
N LYS A 105 10.31 -0.38 -21.86
CA LYS A 105 9.63 0.16 -23.05
C LYS A 105 8.36 0.89 -22.62
N VAL A 106 8.24 2.16 -23.00
CA VAL A 106 7.00 2.94 -22.86
C VAL A 106 5.95 2.40 -23.81
N VAL A 107 4.75 2.19 -23.29
CA VAL A 107 3.60 1.65 -24.01
C VAL A 107 2.38 2.56 -23.83
N GLU A 108 1.39 2.34 -24.68
CA GLU A 108 0.08 2.99 -24.57
C GLU A 108 -0.61 2.61 -23.25
N GLN A 109 -1.52 3.48 -22.79
CA GLN A 109 -2.18 3.40 -21.48
C GLN A 109 -2.99 2.13 -21.24
N ASP A 110 -3.52 1.49 -22.29
CA ASP A 110 -4.35 0.28 -22.15
C ASP A 110 -3.62 -0.98 -22.64
N SER A 111 -2.29 -0.96 -22.64
CA SER A 111 -1.49 -2.13 -23.00
C SER A 111 -1.55 -3.21 -21.91
N ASP A 112 -1.86 -4.44 -22.29
CA ASP A 112 -1.85 -5.61 -21.37
C ASP A 112 -0.45 -5.95 -20.82
N SER A 113 0.61 -5.31 -21.36
CA SER A 113 2.00 -5.53 -20.93
C SER A 113 2.51 -4.53 -19.89
N ILE A 114 1.61 -3.69 -19.35
CA ILE A 114 1.95 -2.70 -18.32
C ILE A 114 2.31 -3.42 -17.01
N ILE A 115 3.50 -3.11 -16.50
CA ILE A 115 4.05 -3.67 -15.26
C ILE A 115 4.61 -2.56 -14.36
N VAL A 116 4.98 -1.42 -14.94
CA VAL A 116 5.58 -0.28 -14.23
C VAL A 116 4.87 1.01 -14.63
N ALA A 117 4.59 1.86 -13.64
CA ALA A 117 4.22 3.25 -13.85
C ALA A 117 5.41 4.16 -13.53
N ASN A 118 5.87 4.95 -14.49
CA ASN A 118 6.85 5.99 -14.25
C ASN A 118 6.13 7.32 -14.00
N VAL A 119 6.19 7.79 -12.77
CA VAL A 119 5.55 9.04 -12.35
C VAL A 119 6.60 10.15 -12.33
N ILE A 120 6.35 11.18 -13.13
CA ILE A 120 7.22 12.35 -13.28
C ILE A 120 6.44 13.57 -12.80
N ILE A 121 6.99 14.30 -11.84
CA ILE A 121 6.43 15.56 -11.35
C ILE A 121 7.46 16.66 -11.55
N LYS A 122 7.07 17.70 -12.30
CA LYS A 122 7.92 18.85 -12.60
C LYS A 122 7.17 20.13 -12.29
N LYS A 123 7.79 21.02 -11.51
CA LYS A 123 7.27 22.36 -11.24
C LYS A 123 8.28 23.40 -11.67
N ASN A 124 7.85 24.37 -12.48
CA ASN A 124 8.68 25.50 -12.90
C ASN A 124 10.05 25.06 -13.47
N GLY A 125 10.07 23.97 -14.25
CA GLY A 125 11.30 23.40 -14.82
C GLY A 125 12.16 22.56 -13.87
N LYS A 126 11.84 22.49 -12.57
CA LYS A 126 12.51 21.64 -11.59
C LYS A 126 11.80 20.28 -11.47
N THR A 127 12.56 19.20 -11.60
CA THR A 127 12.08 17.84 -11.32
C THR A 127 11.95 17.65 -9.81
N ILE A 128 10.74 17.32 -9.37
CA ILE A 128 10.41 16.96 -7.99
C ILE A 128 10.38 15.44 -7.82
N CYS A 129 9.86 14.74 -8.83
CA CYS A 129 9.76 13.27 -8.87
C CYS A 129 10.08 12.77 -10.28
N ASN A 130 10.79 11.65 -10.36
CA ASN A 130 10.91 10.83 -11.56
C ASN A 130 11.19 9.39 -11.14
N GLU A 131 10.16 8.73 -10.62
CA GLU A 131 10.29 7.40 -10.03
C GLU A 131 9.51 6.35 -10.83
N ASN A 132 10.04 5.13 -10.86
CA ASN A 132 9.35 3.95 -11.38
C ASN A 132 8.64 3.25 -10.21
N ILE A 133 7.35 2.96 -10.37
CA ILE A 133 6.54 2.25 -9.38
C ILE A 133 6.10 0.92 -9.99
N ASN A 134 6.47 -0.20 -9.35
CA ASN A 134 6.06 -1.53 -9.78
C ASN A 134 4.57 -1.75 -9.45
N LEU A 135 3.81 -2.24 -10.43
CA LEU A 135 2.37 -2.47 -10.35
C LEU A 135 2.00 -3.93 -10.05
N LEU A 136 2.95 -4.87 -10.18
CA LEU A 136 2.72 -6.30 -9.92
C LEU A 136 3.03 -6.70 -8.47
N GLU A 137 3.93 -6.00 -7.80
CA GLU A 137 4.37 -6.34 -6.44
C GLU A 137 3.72 -5.43 -5.40
N LYS A 138 3.09 -6.03 -4.37
CA LYS A 138 2.70 -5.33 -3.16
C LYS A 138 3.97 -5.06 -2.34
N GLY A 139 4.32 -3.77 -2.20
CA GLY A 139 5.32 -3.30 -1.25
C GLY A 139 6.76 -3.37 -1.75
N TRP A 140 7.32 -2.21 -2.06
CA TRP A 140 8.65 -1.95 -1.53
C TRP A 140 8.48 -1.51 -0.08
N GLU A 141 8.68 -2.45 0.84
CA GLU A 141 9.32 -2.07 2.10
C GLU A 141 10.61 -1.31 1.73
N ILE A 142 10.98 -0.30 2.52
CA ILE A 142 12.34 0.29 2.55
C ILE A 142 12.59 1.46 1.56
N LEU A 143 11.90 2.60 1.73
CA LEU A 143 12.59 3.91 1.67
C LEU A 143 13.27 4.28 3.00
N ASN A 144 13.31 3.33 3.95
CA ASN A 144 13.97 3.48 5.25
C ASN A 144 15.47 3.09 5.24
N ASP A 145 16.05 2.50 4.18
CA ASP A 145 17.50 2.22 4.15
C ASP A 145 18.36 3.34 3.54
N ILE A 146 17.79 4.28 2.77
CA ILE A 146 18.64 5.22 1.99
C ILE A 146 18.72 6.62 2.61
N LEU A 147 17.77 7.04 3.44
CA LEU A 147 17.97 8.22 4.32
C LEU A 147 18.75 7.87 5.60
N GLY A 148 19.20 6.63 5.73
CA GLY A 148 20.06 6.12 6.79
C GLY A 148 21.52 5.95 6.37
N LYS A 149 22.17 7.01 5.87
CA LYS A 149 23.59 7.30 6.08
C LYS A 149 23.96 8.73 5.69
#